data_AF-A0A7C1UK17-F1
#
_entry.id   AF-A0A7C1UK17-F1
#
_cell.length_a   1.000
_cell.length_b   1.000
_cell.length_c   1.000
_cell.angle_alpha   90.00
_cell.angle_beta   90.00
_cell.angle_gamma   90.00
#
_symmetry.space_group_name_H-M   'P 1'
#
loop_
_entity.id
_entity.type
_entity.pdbx_description
1 polymer ?
#
loop_
_entity_poly.entity_id
_entity_poly.type
_entity_poly.pdbx_seq_one_letter_code
_entity_poly.pdbx_strand_id
1 'polypeptide(L)'
;MRFVVIADTHVRPDTDDPGEFPANALLAGRNRHAVQIIEAVRPEFVIHLGDVVHPVPGSPGHPGANELALDAYRQLEIPMYVVPGNHDVGDKPYGWVDAPAVSPVHYEAFIERFGPRYQSFARGQCRFVLIDTSVLNTGWDTETEQWEWLETTLRAASEHRERIFVFGHYPPYLWD
;
A
#
# COMPACT_ATOMS: atom_id res chain seq x y z
N MET A 1 20.00 -1.10 -10.97
CA MET A 1 18.99 -1.07 -9.91
C MET A 1 17.85 -1.99 -10.28
N ARG A 2 17.42 -2.86 -9.36
CA ARG A 2 16.28 -3.75 -9.53
C ARG A 2 15.42 -3.70 -8.27
N PHE A 3 14.14 -3.47 -8.45
CA PHE A 3 13.14 -3.49 -7.38
C PHE A 3 11.95 -4.33 -7.82
N VAL A 4 11.14 -4.78 -6.85
CA VAL A 4 9.90 -5.52 -7.11
C VAL A 4 8.72 -4.64 -6.73
N VAL A 5 7.64 -4.75 -7.50
CA VAL A 5 6.35 -4.14 -7.19
C VAL A 5 5.33 -5.25 -7.00
N ILE A 6 4.59 -5.21 -5.89
CA ILE A 6 3.43 -6.07 -5.60
C ILE A 6 2.24 -5.18 -5.22
N ALA A 7 1.03 -5.72 -5.29
CA ALA A 7 -0.21 -4.99 -5.03
C ALA A 7 -1.32 -5.98 -4.65
N ASP A 8 -2.36 -5.48 -3.98
CA ASP A 8 -3.64 -6.18 -3.78
C ASP A 8 -3.47 -7.60 -3.23
N THR A 9 -2.57 -7.76 -2.25
CA THR A 9 -2.29 -9.08 -1.66
C THR A 9 -3.46 -9.60 -0.85
N HIS A 10 -4.29 -8.69 -0.31
CA HIS A 10 -5.49 -8.99 0.46
C HIS A 10 -5.29 -10.13 1.47
N VAL A 11 -4.15 -10.11 2.16
CA VAL A 11 -3.75 -11.17 3.08
C VAL A 11 -4.86 -11.38 4.10
N ARG A 12 -5.30 -12.63 4.19
CA ARG A 12 -6.27 -13.14 5.16
C ARG A 12 -6.03 -14.64 5.35
N PRO A 13 -6.49 -15.25 6.46
CA PRO A 13 -6.35 -16.69 6.63
C PRO A 13 -6.87 -17.47 5.42
N ASP A 14 -6.12 -18.49 5.01
CA ASP A 14 -6.56 -19.41 3.96
C ASP A 14 -7.86 -20.11 4.40
N THR A 15 -8.76 -20.38 3.46
CA THR A 15 -10.14 -20.81 3.76
C THR A 15 -10.66 -21.84 2.75
N ASP A 16 -11.47 -22.79 3.24
CA ASP A 16 -12.20 -23.75 2.41
C ASP A 16 -13.48 -23.16 1.79
N ASP A 17 -13.89 -21.97 2.25
CA ASP A 17 -15.00 -21.19 1.69
C ASP A 17 -14.47 -19.84 1.14
N PRO A 18 -14.01 -19.82 -0.13
CA PRO A 18 -13.44 -18.62 -0.73
C PRO A 18 -14.48 -17.64 -1.28
N GLY A 19 -15.77 -17.96 -1.16
CA GLY A 19 -16.86 -17.24 -1.82
C GLY A 19 -16.84 -17.43 -3.34
N GLU A 20 -17.11 -16.35 -4.08
CA GLU A 20 -17.26 -16.38 -5.53
C GLU A 20 -15.98 -16.78 -6.28
N PHE A 21 -14.81 -16.39 -5.78
CA PHE A 21 -13.55 -16.57 -6.47
C PHE A 21 -12.67 -17.62 -5.77
N PRO A 22 -12.44 -18.80 -6.36
CA PRO A 22 -11.59 -19.85 -5.77
C PRO A 22 -10.17 -19.39 -5.45
N ALA A 23 -9.69 -18.35 -6.16
CA ALA A 23 -8.41 -17.69 -5.89
C ALA A 23 -8.28 -17.20 -4.44
N ASN A 24 -9.38 -16.87 -3.78
CA ASN A 24 -9.40 -16.32 -2.43
C ASN A 24 -9.13 -17.37 -1.34
N ALA A 25 -9.09 -18.66 -1.70
CA ALA A 25 -8.86 -19.74 -0.74
C ALA A 25 -7.44 -19.73 -0.17
N LEU A 26 -6.48 -19.18 -0.91
CA LEU A 26 -5.05 -19.30 -0.63
C LEU A 26 -4.32 -17.96 -0.55
N LEU A 27 -4.98 -16.88 -0.12
CA LEU A 27 -4.39 -15.53 -0.14
C LEU A 27 -3.14 -15.42 0.73
N ALA A 28 -3.14 -15.97 1.95
CA ALA A 28 -1.95 -15.98 2.79
C ALA A 28 -0.87 -16.93 2.23
N GLY A 29 -1.25 -18.09 1.73
CA GLY A 29 -0.33 -19.02 1.08
C GLY A 29 0.36 -18.42 -0.14
N ARG A 30 -0.39 -17.72 -0.99
CA ARG A 30 0.11 -17.03 -2.18
C ARG A 30 1.01 -15.87 -1.82
N ASN A 31 0.66 -15.10 -0.79
CA ASN A 31 1.52 -14.02 -0.31
C ASN A 31 2.88 -14.55 0.19
N ARG A 32 2.88 -15.63 0.99
CA ARG A 32 4.13 -16.31 1.40
C ARG A 32 4.95 -16.78 0.21
N HIS A 33 4.30 -17.30 -0.83
CA HIS A 33 5.01 -17.70 -2.06
C HIS A 33 5.60 -16.49 -2.81
N ALA A 34 4.88 -15.37 -2.88
CA ALA A 34 5.40 -14.13 -3.46
C ALA A 34 6.62 -13.61 -2.67
N VAL A 35 6.59 -13.67 -1.34
CA VAL A 35 7.74 -13.36 -0.47
C VAL A 35 8.96 -14.22 -0.83
N GLN A 36 8.80 -15.54 -0.99
CA GLN A 36 9.89 -16.44 -1.41
C GLN A 36 10.46 -16.07 -2.79
N ILE A 37 9.60 -15.67 -3.73
CA ILE A 37 10.04 -15.21 -5.06
C ILE A 37 10.85 -13.91 -4.92
N ILE A 38 10.39 -12.97 -4.11
CA ILE A 38 11.09 -11.71 -3.83
C ILE A 38 12.48 -12.00 -3.26
N GLU A 39 12.59 -12.87 -2.25
CA GLU A 39 13.87 -13.26 -1.64
C GLU A 39 14.81 -13.91 -2.66
N ALA A 40 14.30 -14.81 -3.51
CA ALA A 40 15.10 -15.45 -4.54
C ALA A 40 15.60 -14.44 -5.59
N VAL A 41 14.76 -13.46 -5.95
CA VAL A 41 15.14 -12.38 -6.87
C VAL A 41 16.23 -11.52 -6.25
N ARG A 42 16.24 -11.26 -4.93
CA ARG A 42 17.14 -10.30 -4.26
C ARG A 42 17.07 -8.89 -4.89
N PRO A 43 15.91 -8.21 -4.86
CA PRO A 43 15.82 -6.80 -5.23
C PRO A 43 16.52 -5.90 -4.19
N GLU A 44 16.76 -4.64 -4.56
CA GLU A 44 17.27 -3.64 -3.62
C GLU A 44 16.20 -3.15 -2.63
N PHE A 45 14.92 -3.19 -3.04
CA PHE A 45 13.76 -2.85 -2.23
C PHE A 45 12.47 -3.39 -2.91
N VAL A 46 11.38 -3.41 -2.16
CA VAL A 46 10.03 -3.77 -2.61
C VAL A 46 9.11 -2.56 -2.45
N ILE A 47 8.20 -2.37 -3.40
CA ILE A 47 7.07 -1.42 -3.29
C ILE A 47 5.77 -2.22 -3.29
N HIS A 48 4.92 -1.99 -2.29
CA HIS A 48 3.58 -2.55 -2.21
C HIS A 48 2.53 -1.46 -2.45
N LEU A 49 1.67 -1.65 -3.45
CA LEU A 49 0.69 -0.66 -3.88
C LEU A 49 -0.61 -0.66 -3.06
N GLY A 50 -0.54 -1.01 -1.78
CA GLY A 50 -1.71 -1.07 -0.91
C GLY A 50 -2.59 -2.29 -1.12
N ASP A 51 -3.69 -2.30 -0.37
CA ASP A 51 -4.58 -3.44 -0.17
C ASP A 51 -3.81 -4.67 0.32
N VAL A 52 -3.05 -4.42 1.38
CA VAL A 52 -2.19 -5.41 2.01
C VAL A 52 -3.04 -6.54 2.58
N VAL A 53 -4.16 -6.20 3.22
CA VAL A 53 -4.99 -7.12 3.99
C VAL A 53 -6.44 -7.15 3.53
N HIS A 54 -7.15 -8.18 3.96
CA HIS A 54 -8.62 -8.24 3.92
C HIS A 54 -9.09 -9.02 5.16
N PRO A 55 -10.24 -8.72 5.79
CA PRO A 55 -11.28 -7.72 5.45
C PRO A 55 -10.86 -6.27 5.71
N VAL A 56 -11.72 -5.30 5.40
CA VAL A 56 -11.50 -3.84 5.60
C VAL A 56 -11.44 -3.44 7.09
N PRO A 57 -10.94 -2.24 7.44
CA PRO A 57 -10.89 -1.78 8.82
C PRO A 57 -12.26 -1.81 9.52
N GLY A 58 -12.26 -2.00 10.84
CA GLY A 58 -13.49 -2.16 11.63
C GLY A 58 -14.12 -3.55 11.56
N SER A 59 -13.72 -4.40 10.61
CA SER A 59 -14.12 -5.80 10.58
C SER A 59 -13.37 -6.62 11.66
N PRO A 60 -14.02 -7.58 12.34
CA PRO A 60 -13.38 -8.37 13.41
C PRO A 60 -12.10 -9.10 12.99
N GLY A 61 -11.98 -9.47 11.71
CA GLY A 61 -10.81 -10.18 11.18
C GLY A 61 -9.65 -9.28 10.75
N HIS A 62 -9.84 -7.96 10.62
CA HIS A 62 -8.82 -7.05 10.09
C HIS A 62 -7.54 -7.02 10.94
N PRO A 63 -7.59 -6.97 12.28
CA PRO A 63 -6.36 -7.04 13.09
C PRO A 63 -5.57 -8.33 12.88
N GLY A 64 -6.24 -9.48 12.81
CA GLY A 64 -5.58 -10.77 12.59
C GLY A 64 -4.95 -10.89 11.19
N ALA A 65 -5.61 -10.32 10.17
CA ALA A 65 -5.07 -10.23 8.82
C ALA A 65 -3.80 -9.35 8.76
N ASN A 66 -3.77 -8.24 9.49
CA ASN A 66 -2.60 -7.38 9.64
C ASN A 66 -1.41 -8.11 10.28
N GLU A 67 -1.62 -8.84 11.38
CA GLU A 67 -0.54 -9.61 11.99
C GLU A 67 0.00 -10.69 11.05
N LEU A 68 -0.89 -11.38 10.31
CA LEU A 68 -0.48 -12.38 9.32
C LEU A 68 0.35 -11.78 8.18
N ALA A 69 0.00 -10.59 7.70
CA ALA A 69 0.77 -9.87 6.69
C ALA A 69 2.13 -9.44 7.24
N LEU A 70 2.18 -8.88 8.45
CA LEU A 70 3.41 -8.49 9.11
C LEU A 70 4.36 -9.68 9.30
N ASP A 71 3.86 -10.83 9.73
CA ASP A 71 4.67 -12.02 9.92
C ASP A 71 5.24 -12.55 8.60
N ALA A 72 4.51 -12.42 7.49
CA ALA A 72 5.01 -12.75 6.17
C ALA A 72 6.11 -11.79 5.71
N TYR A 73 5.94 -10.48 5.90
CA TYR A 73 6.91 -9.48 5.41
C TYR A 73 8.11 -9.26 6.34
N ARG A 74 8.02 -9.55 7.64
CA ARG A 74 9.14 -9.54 8.59
C ARG A 74 10.27 -10.50 8.21
N GLN A 75 9.99 -11.48 7.35
CA GLN A 75 10.99 -12.42 6.82
C GLN A 75 11.92 -11.76 5.80
N LEU A 76 11.48 -10.67 5.16
CA LEU A 76 12.28 -9.96 4.18
C LEU A 76 13.40 -9.16 4.86
N GLU A 77 14.66 -9.51 4.57
CA GLU A 77 15.83 -8.68 4.92
C GLU A 77 16.01 -7.46 3.99
N ILE A 78 15.01 -7.18 3.14
CA ILE A 78 15.03 -6.17 2.09
C ILE A 78 14.03 -5.07 2.46
N PRO A 79 14.38 -3.77 2.31
CA PRO A 79 13.44 -2.68 2.58
C PRO A 79 12.15 -2.81 1.76
N MET A 80 11.02 -2.63 2.43
CA MET A 80 9.69 -2.64 1.82
C MET A 80 8.99 -1.32 2.11
N TYR A 81 8.46 -0.70 1.06
CA TYR A 81 7.73 0.57 1.13
C TYR A 81 6.28 0.33 0.69
N VAL A 82 5.32 0.74 1.50
CA VAL A 82 3.91 0.44 1.30
C VAL A 82 3.14 1.75 1.15
N VAL A 83 2.29 1.88 0.12
CA VAL A 83 1.21 2.89 0.11
C VAL A 83 -0.06 2.25 0.67
N PRO A 84 -0.93 2.99 1.37
CA PRO A 84 -2.21 2.45 1.82
C PRO A 84 -3.19 2.29 0.66
N GLY A 85 -3.93 1.18 0.64
CA GLY A 85 -5.14 0.99 -0.16
C GLY A 85 -6.41 1.13 0.69
N ASN A 86 -7.59 1.01 0.08
CA ASN A 86 -8.85 1.20 0.80
C ASN A 86 -9.16 0.06 1.78
N HIS A 87 -8.61 -1.13 1.58
CA HIS A 87 -8.68 -2.22 2.56
C HIS A 87 -7.74 -2.03 3.76
N ASP A 88 -6.80 -1.09 3.68
CA ASP A 88 -5.85 -0.82 4.74
C ASP A 88 -6.33 0.31 5.66
N VAL A 89 -6.84 1.40 5.07
CA VAL A 89 -7.18 2.65 5.80
C VAL A 89 -8.65 3.06 5.68
N GLY A 90 -9.43 2.37 4.86
CA GLY A 90 -10.77 2.78 4.47
C GLY A 90 -10.78 3.53 3.13
N ASP A 91 -11.97 3.80 2.62
CA ASP A 91 -12.19 4.40 1.31
C ASP A 91 -12.51 5.90 1.38
N LYS A 92 -12.56 6.51 0.20
CA LYS A 92 -13.13 7.84 0.00
C LYS A 92 -14.60 7.84 0.46
N PRO A 93 -15.13 8.96 0.98
CA PRO A 93 -16.45 9.02 1.60
C PRO A 93 -17.60 9.00 0.58
N TYR A 94 -17.66 7.96 -0.25
CA TYR A 94 -18.74 7.72 -1.19
C TYR A 94 -19.71 6.68 -0.62
N GLY A 95 -21.00 6.96 -0.69
CA GLY A 95 -22.04 6.10 -0.08
C GLY A 95 -22.29 4.77 -0.80
N TRP A 96 -21.58 4.49 -1.89
CA TRP A 96 -21.72 3.27 -2.69
C TRP A 96 -20.57 2.26 -2.50
N VAL A 97 -19.61 2.55 -1.61
CA VAL A 97 -18.46 1.67 -1.36
C VAL A 97 -18.69 0.87 -0.08
N ASP A 98 -18.36 -0.41 -0.10
CA ASP A 98 -18.55 -1.33 1.03
C ASP A 98 -17.45 -1.23 2.10
N ALA A 99 -16.44 -0.39 1.89
CA ALA A 99 -15.39 -0.09 2.86
C ALA A 99 -15.77 1.12 3.73
N PRO A 100 -15.38 1.15 5.02
CA PRO A 100 -15.58 2.33 5.86
C PRO A 100 -14.81 3.51 5.26
N ALA A 101 -15.28 4.74 5.51
CA ALA A 101 -14.50 5.91 5.15
C ALA A 101 -13.12 5.91 5.85
N VAL A 102 -12.13 6.53 5.22
CA VAL A 102 -10.84 6.79 5.87
C VAL A 102 -11.03 7.47 7.23
N SER A 103 -10.23 7.08 8.23
CA SER A 103 -10.29 7.65 9.58
C SER A 103 -8.88 7.89 10.13
N PRO A 104 -8.67 8.87 11.04
CA PRO A 104 -7.38 9.04 11.71
C PRO A 104 -6.90 7.78 12.43
N VAL A 105 -7.83 7.02 13.03
CA VAL A 105 -7.53 5.76 13.74
C VAL A 105 -7.03 4.69 12.78
N HIS A 106 -7.62 4.57 11.58
CA HIS A 106 -7.14 3.62 10.58
C HIS A 106 -5.75 4.00 10.05
N TYR A 107 -5.51 5.30 9.84
CA TYR A 107 -4.19 5.78 9.44
C TYR A 107 -3.12 5.55 10.50
N GLU A 108 -3.41 5.81 11.77
CA GLU A 108 -2.48 5.53 12.87
C GLU A 108 -2.12 4.04 12.90
N ALA A 109 -3.14 3.17 12.84
CA ALA A 109 -2.94 1.72 12.80
C ALA A 109 -2.13 1.25 11.58
N PHE A 110 -2.31 1.88 10.42
CA PHE A 110 -1.49 1.61 9.23
C PHE A 110 -0.04 2.06 9.41
N ILE A 111 0.16 3.30 9.89
CA ILE A 111 1.48 3.90 10.05
C ILE A 111 2.37 3.07 11.00
N GLU A 112 1.80 2.61 12.11
CA GLU A 112 2.49 1.76 13.07
C GLU A 112 3.01 0.45 12.46
N ARG A 113 2.33 -0.07 11.44
CA ARG A 113 2.60 -1.40 10.86
C ARG A 113 3.43 -1.35 9.59
N PHE A 114 3.07 -0.46 8.67
CA PHE A 114 3.58 -0.45 7.30
C PHE A 114 4.37 0.80 6.96
N GLY A 115 4.46 1.77 7.88
CA GLY A 115 5.21 3.00 7.71
C GLY A 115 4.37 4.15 7.17
N PRO A 116 5.01 5.26 6.75
CA PRO A 116 4.31 6.50 6.45
C PRO A 116 3.36 6.36 5.25
N ARG A 117 2.23 7.06 5.31
CA ARG A 117 1.18 7.07 4.28
C ARG A 117 1.69 7.54 2.91
N TYR A 118 2.59 8.50 2.93
CA TYR A 118 3.31 9.02 1.78
C TYR A 118 4.77 9.29 2.16
N GLN A 119 5.68 9.10 1.21
CA GLN A 119 7.11 9.29 1.44
C GLN A 119 7.87 9.36 0.13
N SER A 120 9.12 9.82 0.18
CA SER A 120 10.02 9.71 -0.96
C SER A 120 11.43 9.30 -0.54
N PHE A 121 12.13 8.63 -1.43
CA PHE A 121 13.53 8.24 -1.24
C PHE A 121 14.29 8.26 -2.57
N ALA A 122 15.62 8.37 -2.47
CA ALA A 122 16.51 8.34 -3.63
C ALA A 122 17.21 7.00 -3.74
N ARG A 123 17.39 6.51 -4.97
CA ARG A 123 18.27 5.37 -5.26
C ARG A 123 18.92 5.57 -6.62
N GLY A 124 20.24 5.75 -6.63
CA GLY A 124 20.97 6.20 -7.83
C GLY A 124 20.43 7.55 -8.32
N GLN A 125 20.26 7.71 -9.64
CA GLN A 125 19.70 8.92 -10.26
C GLN A 125 18.16 8.92 -10.31
N CYS A 126 17.50 8.23 -9.37
CA CYS A 126 16.05 8.06 -9.37
C CYS A 126 15.43 8.50 -8.04
N ARG A 127 14.29 9.18 -8.13
CA ARG A 127 13.40 9.55 -7.03
C ARG A 127 12.19 8.61 -7.05
N PHE A 128 11.93 7.95 -5.93
CA PHE A 128 10.73 7.16 -5.72
C PHE A 128 9.80 7.96 -4.83
N VAL A 129 8.56 8.17 -5.27
CA VAL A 129 7.54 8.96 -4.58
C VAL A 129 6.31 8.10 -4.38
N LEU A 130 5.95 7.87 -3.13
CA LEU A 130 4.80 7.10 -2.71
C LEU A 130 3.76 8.09 -2.19
N ILE A 131 2.54 8.04 -2.72
CA ILE A 131 1.44 8.94 -2.34
C ILE A 131 0.26 8.13 -1.78
N ASP A 132 -0.37 8.68 -0.76
CA ASP A 132 -1.63 8.19 -0.23
C ASP A 132 -2.75 8.66 -1.15
N THR A 133 -3.30 7.74 -1.93
CA THR A 133 -4.40 8.04 -2.85
C THR A 133 -5.77 7.90 -2.20
N SER A 134 -5.85 7.25 -1.03
CA SER A 134 -7.10 7.04 -0.29
C SER A 134 -7.57 8.32 0.39
N VAL A 135 -6.65 9.21 0.75
CA VAL A 135 -6.98 10.55 1.30
C VAL A 135 -7.48 11.54 0.24
N LEU A 136 -7.30 11.28 -1.05
CA LEU A 136 -7.70 12.21 -2.11
C LEU A 136 -9.23 12.35 -2.20
N ASN A 137 -9.71 13.57 -2.42
CA ASN A 137 -11.13 13.95 -2.46
C ASN A 137 -11.85 13.81 -1.09
N THR A 138 -11.11 13.78 0.02
CA THR A 138 -11.70 13.75 1.36
C THR A 138 -11.93 15.15 1.92
N GLY A 139 -11.19 16.15 1.40
CA GLY A 139 -11.22 17.52 1.90
C GLY A 139 -10.52 17.71 3.25
N TRP A 140 -9.71 16.74 3.67
CA TRP A 140 -8.96 16.81 4.93
C TRP A 140 -7.70 17.67 4.78
N ASP A 141 -7.26 18.31 5.86
CA ASP A 141 -6.00 19.07 5.88
C ASP A 141 -4.80 18.22 5.45
N THR A 142 -4.80 16.92 5.79
CA THR A 142 -3.75 15.99 5.38
C THR A 142 -3.66 15.77 3.86
N GLU A 143 -4.76 15.99 3.13
CA GLU A 143 -4.75 15.98 1.66
C GLU A 143 -3.94 17.17 1.13
N THR A 144 -4.21 18.36 1.67
CA THR A 144 -3.47 19.60 1.34
C THR A 144 -1.99 19.47 1.68
N GLU A 145 -1.66 18.98 2.88
CA GLU A 145 -0.28 18.75 3.33
C GLU A 145 0.48 17.82 2.36
N GLN A 146 -0.17 16.73 1.92
CA GLN A 146 0.43 15.83 0.94
C GLN A 146 0.67 16.52 -0.40
N TRP A 147 -0.27 17.33 -0.90
CA TRP A 147 -0.10 18.04 -2.18
C TRP A 147 1.07 19.02 -2.14
N GLU A 148 1.18 19.84 -1.08
CA GLU A 148 2.30 20.78 -0.91
C GLU A 148 3.64 20.06 -0.80
N TRP A 149 3.69 18.95 -0.06
CA TRP A 149 4.85 18.08 0.03
C TRP A 149 5.23 17.47 -1.32
N LEU A 150 4.25 17.00 -2.09
CA LEU A 150 4.46 16.37 -3.39
C LEU A 150 5.04 17.37 -4.39
N GLU A 151 4.48 18.57 -4.49
CA GLU A 151 4.99 19.63 -5.38
C GLU A 151 6.45 19.98 -5.05
N THR A 152 6.76 20.13 -3.75
CA THR A 152 8.11 20.41 -3.28
C THR A 152 9.07 19.27 -3.65
N THR A 153 8.64 18.03 -3.44
CA THR A 153 9.44 16.83 -3.73
C THR A 153 9.74 16.70 -5.23
N LEU A 154 8.73 16.90 -6.08
CA LEU A 154 8.88 16.79 -7.53
C LEU A 154 9.75 17.91 -8.11
N ARG A 155 9.64 19.13 -7.56
CA ARG A 155 10.49 20.27 -7.94
C ARG A 155 11.96 19.98 -7.63
N ALA A 156 12.26 19.57 -6.40
CA ALA A 156 13.62 19.22 -5.99
C ALA A 156 14.20 18.09 -6.85
N ALA A 157 13.43 17.02 -7.10
CA ALA A 157 13.86 15.93 -7.97
C ALA A 157 14.17 16.40 -9.41
N SER A 158 13.37 17.31 -9.93
CA SER A 158 13.57 17.91 -11.26
C SER A 158 14.82 18.78 -11.33
N GLU A 159 15.08 19.61 -10.31
CA GLU A 159 16.28 20.43 -10.19
C GLU A 159 17.55 19.58 -10.13
N HIS A 160 17.49 18.43 -9.43
CA HIS A 160 18.55 17.43 -9.38
C HIS A 160 18.61 16.51 -10.61
N ARG A 161 17.71 16.69 -11.58
CA ARG A 161 17.60 15.87 -12.80
C ARG A 161 17.48 14.37 -12.48
N GLU A 162 16.75 14.05 -11.42
CA GLU A 162 16.40 12.68 -11.05
C GLU A 162 15.28 12.15 -11.96
N ARG A 163 15.30 10.86 -12.28
CA ARG A 163 14.14 10.19 -12.88
C ARG A 163 13.11 9.91 -11.80
N ILE A 164 11.87 10.32 -12.01
CA ILE A 164 10.83 10.21 -10.99
C ILE A 164 9.94 9.00 -11.28
N PHE A 165 9.74 8.17 -10.26
CA PHE A 165 8.73 7.11 -10.23
C PHE A 165 7.70 7.45 -9.16
N VAL A 166 6.42 7.47 -9.53
CA VAL A 166 5.31 7.76 -8.63
C VAL A 166 4.47 6.49 -8.44
N PHE A 167 4.11 6.19 -7.19
CA PHE A 167 3.35 5.02 -6.80
C PHE A 167 2.16 5.44 -5.94
N GLY A 168 1.01 4.85 -6.20
CA GLY A 168 -0.23 5.04 -5.46
C GLY A 168 -1.14 3.84 -5.69
N HIS A 169 -2.17 3.70 -4.87
CA HIS A 169 -3.11 2.58 -4.95
C HIS A 169 -4.18 2.84 -6.02
N TYR A 170 -4.89 3.97 -5.91
CA TYR A 170 -5.88 4.37 -6.90
C TYR A 170 -5.22 4.96 -8.15
N PRO A 171 -5.72 4.63 -9.35
CA PRO A 171 -5.27 5.29 -10.57
C PRO A 171 -5.64 6.79 -10.53
N PRO A 172 -4.82 7.67 -11.14
CA PRO A 172 -5.03 9.13 -11.08
C PRO A 172 -6.27 9.60 -11.85
N TYR A 173 -6.77 8.79 -12.78
CA TYR A 173 -7.99 9.04 -13.52
C TYR A 173 -8.65 7.71 -13.89
N LEU A 174 -9.98 7.74 -14.02
CA LEU A 174 -10.74 6.70 -14.70
C LEU A 174 -10.88 7.13 -16.16
N TRP A 175 -10.92 6.15 -17.06
CA TRP A 175 -11.17 6.38 -18.47
C TRP A 175 -12.43 5.60 -18.87
N ASP A 176 -13.35 6.28 -19.56
CA ASP A 176 -14.59 5.71 -20.10
C ASP A 176 -14.35 4.93 -21.41
#